data_AF-A0A5B8VQQ8-F1
#
_entry.id   AF-A0A5B8VQQ8-F1
#
_cell.length_a   1.000
_cell.length_b   1.000
_cell.length_c   1.000
_cell.angle_alpha   90.00
_cell.angle_beta   90.00
_cell.angle_gamma   90.00
#
_symmetry.space_group_name_H-M   'P 1'
#
loop_
_entity.id
_entity.type
_entity.pdbx_description
1 polymer ?
#
loop_
_entity_poly.entity_id
_entity_poly.type
_entity_poly.pdbx_seq_one_letter_code
_entity_poly.pdbx_strand_id
1 'polypeptide(L)'
;MEAHIDEIPKKKRVFLCDGATWIWNRVEDSYQDSVQIVDYFHAKEHLSDVVSPILTKQEKSGWLKGQEAHLFQDDVQAVIKELNRLKKIQPKQEDLLEREINYFTKHEHRMQYGSFRKKGYLIGSGPIESAHRKVIQQRLKLSGQRWTMAGLQAMVTLRVAYLSGEWPLLIDLIKKAS
;
A
#
# COMPACT_ATOMS: atom_id res chain seq x y z
N MET A 1 18.28 20.68 28.81
CA MET A 1 18.80 20.78 27.43
C MET A 1 17.68 20.30 26.52
N GLU A 2 16.72 21.19 26.26
CA GLU A 2 15.59 20.94 25.37
C GLU A 2 16.13 20.94 23.95
N ALA A 3 16.18 19.76 23.31
CA ALA A 3 16.49 19.67 21.90
C ALA A 3 15.29 20.23 21.12
N HIS A 4 15.46 21.43 20.58
CA HIS A 4 14.53 22.03 19.61
C HIS A 4 14.28 21.04 18.47
N ILE A 5 13.02 20.58 18.34
CA ILE A 5 12.54 19.70 17.27
C ILE A 5 12.27 20.53 15.98
N ASP A 6 12.62 21.82 15.98
CA ASP A 6 12.25 22.77 14.92
C ASP A 6 13.11 22.68 13.64
N GLU A 7 14.18 21.90 13.62
CA GLU A 7 15.09 21.77 12.46
C GLU A 7 15.00 20.42 11.72
N ILE A 8 13.94 19.64 11.91
CA ILE A 8 13.65 18.56 10.95
C ILE A 8 13.04 19.23 9.72
N PRO A 9 13.66 19.16 8.52
CA PRO A 9 13.05 19.70 7.31
C PRO A 9 11.63 19.17 7.23
N LYS A 10 10.62 20.01 6.93
CA LYS A 10 9.24 19.57 6.68
C LYS A 10 9.25 18.59 5.50
N LYS A 11 9.58 17.32 5.77
CA LYS A 11 9.61 16.26 4.78
C LYS A 11 8.17 16.08 4.33
N LYS A 12 7.95 16.20 3.03
CA LYS A 12 6.64 15.98 2.43
C LYS A 12 6.15 14.60 2.85
N ARG A 13 5.04 14.55 3.59
CA ARG A 13 4.48 13.30 4.11
C ARG A 13 3.84 12.55 2.95
N VAL A 14 4.17 11.28 2.80
CA VAL A 14 3.61 10.39 1.77
C VAL A 14 2.87 9.26 2.48
N PHE A 15 1.58 9.12 2.20
CA PHE A 15 0.75 8.03 2.70
C PHE A 15 0.48 7.05 1.57
N LEU A 16 0.82 5.79 1.80
CA LEU A 16 0.55 4.67 0.91
C LEU A 16 -0.46 3.75 1.59
N CYS A 17 -1.67 3.65 1.05
CA CYS A 17 -2.78 2.95 1.69
C CYS A 17 -3.63 2.17 0.69
N ASP A 18 -4.45 1.23 1.18
CA ASP A 18 -5.29 0.33 0.38
C ASP A 18 -6.54 0.97 -0.23
N GLY A 19 -6.78 2.28 -0.09
CA GLY A 19 -8.00 2.88 -0.64
C GLY A 19 -9.17 2.97 0.34
N ALA A 20 -9.08 2.41 1.56
CA ALA A 20 -10.18 2.47 2.52
C ALA A 20 -10.53 3.91 2.94
N THR A 21 -11.81 4.28 2.76
CA THR A 21 -12.29 5.67 2.95
C THR A 21 -11.94 6.24 4.33
N TRP A 22 -12.07 5.44 5.40
CA TRP A 22 -11.79 5.90 6.76
C TRP A 22 -10.30 6.27 6.98
N ILE A 23 -9.38 5.64 6.24
CA ILE A 23 -7.95 5.98 6.28
C ILE A 23 -7.75 7.35 5.64
N TRP A 24 -8.34 7.57 4.46
CA TRP A 24 -8.21 8.84 3.75
C TRP A 24 -8.80 10.00 4.53
N ASN A 25 -9.99 9.84 5.10
CA ASN A 25 -10.60 10.87 5.95
C ASN A 25 -9.63 11.27 7.07
N ARG A 26 -9.03 10.28 7.76
CA ARG A 26 -8.07 10.55 8.83
C ARG A 26 -6.79 11.23 8.33
N VAL A 27 -6.30 10.86 7.16
CA VAL A 27 -5.12 11.49 6.54
C VAL A 27 -5.42 12.93 6.16
N GLU A 28 -6.59 13.20 5.55
CA GLU A 28 -7.02 14.54 5.17
C GLU A 28 -7.25 15.44 6.39
N ASP A 29 -7.89 14.92 7.44
CA ASP A 29 -8.15 15.65 8.69
C ASP A 29 -6.84 16.05 9.41
N SER A 30 -5.82 15.19 9.35
CA SER A 30 -4.57 15.38 10.10
C SER A 30 -3.43 15.99 9.27
N TYR A 31 -3.46 15.80 7.94
CA TYR A 31 -2.31 16.00 7.05
C TYR A 31 -2.73 16.51 5.66
N GLN A 32 -3.28 17.72 5.61
CA GLN A 32 -3.83 18.35 4.40
C GLN A 32 -2.81 18.47 3.24
N ASP A 33 -1.52 18.72 3.52
CA ASP A 33 -0.46 18.88 2.49
C ASP A 33 0.25 17.57 2.09
N SER A 34 -0.34 16.41 2.40
CA SER A 34 0.27 15.12 2.16
C SER A 34 0.10 14.59 0.74
N VAL A 35 1.07 13.80 0.28
CA VAL A 35 0.90 12.98 -0.93
C VAL A 35 0.18 11.71 -0.54
N GLN A 36 -0.93 11.42 -1.20
CA GLN A 36 -1.74 10.24 -0.96
C GLN A 36 -1.65 9.31 -2.16
N ILE A 37 -1.23 8.07 -1.93
CA ILE A 37 -1.00 7.07 -2.96
C ILE A 37 -1.80 5.82 -2.60
N VAL A 38 -2.67 5.38 -3.50
CA VAL A 38 -3.30 4.06 -3.37
C VAL A 38 -2.25 3.00 -3.67
N ASP A 39 -2.25 1.92 -2.91
CA ASP A 39 -1.35 0.80 -3.17
C ASP A 39 -1.59 0.20 -4.56
N TYR A 40 -0.56 0.19 -5.40
CA TYR A 40 -0.60 -0.37 -6.73
C TYR A 40 -1.06 -1.85 -6.76
N PHE A 41 -0.60 -2.67 -5.82
CA PHE A 41 -0.99 -4.07 -5.79
C PHE A 41 -2.46 -4.23 -5.43
N HIS A 42 -2.99 -3.36 -4.57
CA HIS A 42 -4.41 -3.33 -4.26
C HIS A 42 -5.25 -2.86 -5.44
N ALA A 43 -4.84 -1.77 -6.12
CA ALA A 43 -5.49 -1.34 -7.35
C ALA A 43 -5.51 -2.44 -8.43
N LYS A 44 -4.44 -3.23 -8.53
CA LYS A 44 -4.36 -4.39 -9.42
C LYS A 44 -5.27 -5.54 -8.98
N GLU A 45 -5.44 -5.79 -7.69
CA GLU A 45 -6.40 -6.77 -7.15
C GLU A 45 -7.82 -6.39 -7.57
N HIS A 46 -8.23 -5.14 -7.39
CA HIS A 46 -9.51 -4.61 -7.86
C HIS A 46 -9.76 -4.91 -9.35
N LEU A 47 -8.77 -4.62 -10.21
CA LEU A 47 -8.85 -4.92 -11.64
C LEU A 47 -8.90 -6.42 -11.93
N SER A 48 -8.16 -7.23 -11.17
CA SER A 48 -8.15 -8.68 -11.33
C SER A 48 -9.52 -9.27 -10.98
N ASP A 49 -10.11 -8.83 -9.89
CA ASP A 49 -11.30 -9.44 -9.32
C ASP A 49 -12.54 -9.10 -10.15
N VAL A 50 -12.66 -7.86 -10.62
CA VAL A 50 -13.79 -7.42 -11.46
C VAL A 50 -13.89 -8.15 -12.79
N VAL A 51 -12.75 -8.49 -13.40
CA VAL A 51 -12.74 -9.18 -14.70
C VAL A 51 -12.69 -10.69 -14.58
N SER A 52 -12.44 -11.25 -13.39
CA SER A 52 -12.42 -12.70 -13.17
C SER A 52 -13.70 -13.43 -13.58
N PRO A 53 -14.91 -12.92 -13.31
CA PRO A 53 -16.14 -13.55 -13.78
C PRO A 53 -16.47 -13.26 -15.25
N ILE A 54 -15.71 -12.37 -15.91
CA ILE A 54 -16.00 -11.86 -17.27
C ILE A 54 -15.07 -12.47 -18.32
N LEU A 55 -13.78 -12.57 -18.00
CA LEU A 55 -12.73 -12.94 -18.93
C LEU A 55 -12.17 -14.33 -18.59
N THR A 56 -11.77 -15.07 -19.62
CA THR A 56 -10.99 -16.29 -19.42
C THR A 56 -9.63 -15.95 -18.81
N LYS A 57 -8.96 -16.96 -18.24
CA LYS A 57 -7.61 -16.79 -17.64
C LYS A 57 -6.59 -16.20 -18.62
N GLN A 58 -6.68 -16.57 -19.91
CA GLN A 58 -5.77 -16.09 -20.95
C GLN A 58 -6.05 -14.62 -21.31
N GLU A 59 -7.32 -14.26 -21.52
CA GLU A 59 -7.73 -12.89 -21.81
C GLU A 59 -7.43 -11.95 -20.63
N LYS A 60 -7.71 -12.40 -19.41
CA LYS A 60 -7.47 -11.63 -18.17
C LYS A 60 -6.01 -11.19 -18.07
N SER A 61 -5.06 -12.09 -18.36
CA SER A 61 -3.62 -11.76 -18.27
C SER A 61 -3.22 -10.66 -19.25
N GLY A 62 -3.67 -10.75 -20.51
CA GLY A 62 -3.40 -9.72 -21.52
C GLY A 62 -4.09 -8.39 -21.20
N TRP A 63 -5.34 -8.45 -20.76
CA TRP A 63 -6.12 -7.29 -20.38
C TRP A 63 -5.50 -6.55 -19.20
N LEU A 64 -5.11 -7.28 -18.14
CA LEU A 64 -4.45 -6.70 -16.97
C LEU A 64 -3.15 -5.99 -17.34
N LYS A 65 -2.31 -6.59 -18.19
CA LYS A 65 -1.08 -5.93 -18.67
C LYS A 65 -1.36 -4.59 -19.36
N GLY A 66 -2.44 -4.51 -20.13
CA GLY A 66 -2.88 -3.25 -20.75
C GLY A 66 -3.25 -2.20 -19.69
N GLN A 67 -4.04 -2.58 -18.69
CA GLN A 67 -4.43 -1.66 -17.62
C GLN A 67 -3.25 -1.22 -16.76
N GLU A 68 -2.32 -2.14 -16.45
CA GLU A 68 -1.09 -1.81 -15.74
C GLU A 68 -0.28 -0.75 -16.49
N ALA A 69 -0.18 -0.85 -17.82
CA ALA A 69 0.51 0.14 -18.64
C ALA A 69 -0.15 1.53 -18.55
N HIS A 70 -1.48 1.60 -18.59
CA HIS A 70 -2.23 2.85 -18.40
C HIS A 70 -1.99 3.46 -17.01
N LEU A 71 -2.07 2.65 -15.95
CA LEU A 71 -1.80 3.08 -14.58
C LEU A 71 -0.38 3.64 -14.42
N PHE A 72 0.63 3.00 -15.02
CA PHE A 72 2.01 3.51 -14.98
C PHE A 72 2.24 4.77 -15.82
N GLN A 73 1.31 5.11 -16.72
CA GLN A 73 1.33 6.32 -17.53
C GLN A 73 0.44 7.44 -16.97
N ASP A 74 -0.07 7.27 -15.74
CA ASP A 74 -1.00 8.19 -15.08
C ASP A 74 -2.38 8.28 -15.78
N ASP A 75 -2.70 7.30 -16.63
CA ASP A 75 -3.90 7.28 -17.47
C ASP A 75 -5.02 6.41 -16.84
N VAL A 76 -5.47 6.79 -15.65
CA VAL A 76 -6.58 6.10 -14.97
C VAL A 76 -7.88 6.20 -15.77
N GLN A 77 -8.04 7.26 -16.57
CA GLN A 77 -9.20 7.45 -17.43
C GLN A 77 -9.33 6.38 -18.51
N ALA A 78 -8.22 5.93 -19.10
CA ALA A 78 -8.26 4.78 -20.01
C ALA A 78 -8.74 3.49 -19.32
N VAL A 79 -8.35 3.28 -18.06
CA VAL A 79 -8.84 2.15 -17.26
C VAL A 79 -10.36 2.25 -17.05
N ILE A 80 -10.85 3.42 -16.64
CA ILE A 80 -12.28 3.70 -16.45
C ILE A 80 -13.06 3.50 -17.76
N LYS A 81 -12.49 3.95 -18.89
CA LYS A 81 -13.09 3.78 -20.22
C LYS A 81 -13.24 2.31 -20.58
N GLU A 82 -12.24 1.50 -20.28
CA GLU A 82 -12.27 0.07 -20.57
C GLU A 82 -13.27 -0.68 -19.65
N LEU A 83 -13.35 -0.33 -18.36
CA LEU A 83 -14.38 -0.84 -17.46
C LEU A 83 -15.79 -0.46 -17.95
N ASN A 84 -15.98 0.77 -18.44
CA ASN A 84 -17.24 1.18 -19.05
C ASN A 84 -17.56 0.40 -20.33
N ARG A 85 -16.55 0.04 -21.14
CA ARG A 85 -16.73 -0.85 -22.29
C ARG A 85 -17.22 -2.22 -21.86
N LEU A 86 -16.58 -2.82 -20.84
CA LEU A 86 -16.98 -4.10 -20.26
C LEU A 86 -18.41 -4.04 -19.71
N LYS A 87 -18.80 -2.94 -19.05
CA LYS A 87 -20.15 -2.74 -18.50
C LYS A 87 -21.23 -2.84 -19.57
N LYS A 88 -20.98 -2.25 -20.75
CA LYS A 88 -21.92 -2.30 -21.88
C LYS A 88 -22.09 -3.69 -22.47
N ILE A 89 -21.05 -4.51 -22.45
CA ILE A 89 -21.08 -5.87 -23.04
C ILE A 89 -21.43 -6.96 -22.03
N GLN A 90 -21.36 -6.67 -20.72
CA GLN A 90 -21.69 -7.59 -19.63
C GLN A 90 -22.74 -6.98 -18.68
N PRO A 91 -24.00 -6.81 -19.12
CA PRO A 91 -25.06 -6.21 -18.29
C PRO A 91 -25.34 -7.02 -17.02
N LYS A 92 -25.07 -8.33 -17.01
CA LYS A 92 -25.20 -9.18 -15.81
C LYS A 92 -24.22 -8.80 -14.68
N GLN A 93 -23.18 -8.01 -14.97
CA GLN A 93 -22.11 -7.62 -14.05
C GLN A 93 -22.10 -6.09 -13.87
N GLU A 94 -23.19 -5.42 -14.23
CA GLU A 94 -23.29 -3.96 -14.21
C GLU A 94 -22.96 -3.37 -12.84
N ASP A 95 -23.59 -3.85 -11.76
CA ASP A 95 -23.35 -3.37 -10.39
C ASP A 95 -21.89 -3.55 -9.96
N LEU A 96 -21.27 -4.68 -10.33
CA LEU A 96 -19.89 -4.99 -10.01
C LEU A 96 -18.95 -4.01 -10.74
N LEU A 97 -19.17 -3.78 -12.02
CA LEU A 97 -18.36 -2.88 -12.84
C LEU A 97 -18.57 -1.41 -12.43
N GLU A 98 -19.79 -1.02 -12.11
CA GLU A 98 -20.13 0.32 -11.63
C GLU A 98 -19.42 0.65 -10.32
N ARG A 99 -19.37 -0.31 -9.38
CA ARG A 99 -18.62 -0.17 -8.13
C ARG A 99 -17.14 0.10 -8.39
N GLU A 100 -16.52 -0.65 -9.29
CA GLU A 100 -15.10 -0.47 -9.61
C GLU A 100 -14.82 0.82 -10.38
N ILE A 101 -15.69 1.20 -11.32
CA ILE A 101 -15.62 2.50 -12.01
C ILE A 101 -15.62 3.63 -10.97
N ASN A 102 -16.51 3.57 -9.99
CA ASN A 102 -16.58 4.55 -8.91
C ASN A 102 -15.31 4.54 -8.05
N TYR A 103 -14.75 3.37 -7.76
CA TYR A 103 -13.47 3.25 -7.04
C TYR A 103 -12.33 3.94 -7.80
N PHE A 104 -12.10 3.59 -9.07
CA PHE A 104 -11.03 4.21 -9.87
C PHE A 104 -11.23 5.71 -10.08
N THR A 105 -12.48 6.15 -10.26
CA THR A 105 -12.81 7.57 -10.38
C THR A 105 -12.50 8.32 -9.10
N LYS A 106 -12.95 7.82 -7.95
CA LYS A 106 -12.70 8.43 -6.63
C LYS A 106 -11.21 8.53 -6.31
N HIS A 107 -10.43 7.54 -6.72
CA HIS A 107 -9.03 7.40 -6.36
C HIS A 107 -8.06 7.83 -7.47
N GLU A 108 -8.53 8.39 -8.59
CA GLU A 108 -7.71 8.78 -9.73
C GLU A 108 -6.49 9.63 -9.35
N HIS A 109 -6.69 10.69 -8.55
CA HIS A 109 -5.61 11.57 -8.12
C HIS A 109 -4.57 10.87 -7.21
N ARG A 110 -4.94 9.73 -6.61
CA ARG A 110 -4.09 8.88 -5.77
C ARG A 110 -3.43 7.72 -6.54
N MET A 111 -3.71 7.59 -7.84
CA MET A 111 -3.19 6.52 -8.70
C MET A 111 -2.28 7.07 -9.82
N GLN A 112 -1.66 8.23 -9.59
CA GLN A 112 -0.72 8.89 -10.49
C GLN A 112 0.69 8.24 -10.38
N TYR A 113 0.76 6.93 -10.64
CA TYR A 113 1.95 6.11 -10.36
C TYR A 113 3.20 6.50 -11.15
N GLY A 114 3.06 6.87 -12.43
CA GLY A 114 4.16 7.35 -13.24
C GLY A 114 4.77 8.62 -12.65
N SER A 115 3.92 9.57 -12.27
CA SER A 115 4.31 10.81 -11.60
C SER A 115 4.92 10.57 -10.21
N PHE A 116 4.37 9.66 -9.42
CA PHE A 116 4.90 9.31 -8.11
C PHE A 116 6.28 8.65 -8.21
N ARG A 117 6.48 7.73 -9.17
CA ARG A 117 7.77 7.10 -9.43
C ARG A 117 8.83 8.10 -9.88
N LYS A 118 8.49 9.05 -10.77
CA LYS A 118 9.39 10.14 -11.19
C LYS A 118 9.86 11.01 -10.01
N LYS A 119 9.01 11.15 -8.98
CA LYS A 119 9.33 11.86 -7.73
C LYS A 119 10.07 10.99 -6.70
N GLY A 120 10.37 9.72 -7.03
CA GLY A 120 11.05 8.78 -6.15
C GLY A 120 10.19 8.17 -5.05
N TYR A 121 8.86 8.29 -5.14
CA TYR A 121 7.95 7.71 -4.14
C TYR A 121 7.74 6.21 -4.37
N LEU A 122 7.54 5.49 -3.27
CA LEU A 122 7.05 4.12 -3.29
C LEU A 122 5.55 4.14 -3.68
N ILE A 123 5.17 3.23 -4.57
CA ILE A 123 3.79 3.14 -5.09
C ILE A 123 3.06 1.86 -4.66
N GLY A 124 3.75 0.95 -3.99
CA GLY A 124 3.20 -0.32 -3.54
C GLY A 124 3.87 -0.76 -2.26
N SER A 125 3.12 -1.41 -1.39
CA SER A 125 3.56 -1.82 -0.06
C SER A 125 4.49 -3.02 -0.09
N GLY A 126 4.77 -3.63 -1.25
CA GLY A 126 5.64 -4.79 -1.40
C GLY A 126 6.94 -4.75 -0.57
N PRO A 127 7.70 -3.64 -0.51
CA PRO A 127 8.84 -3.52 0.40
C PRO A 127 8.47 -3.64 1.89
N ILE A 128 7.37 -3.01 2.31
CA ILE A 128 6.80 -3.07 3.66
C ILE A 128 6.25 -4.47 3.97
N GLU A 129 5.53 -5.11 3.04
CA GLU A 129 5.02 -6.48 3.21
C GLU A 129 6.14 -7.51 3.29
N SER A 130 7.20 -7.33 2.49
CA SER A 130 8.42 -8.14 2.55
C SER A 130 9.12 -7.95 3.90
N ALA A 131 9.22 -6.72 4.39
CA ALA A 131 9.73 -6.43 5.72
C ALA A 131 8.85 -7.07 6.80
N HIS A 132 7.52 -6.96 6.73
CA HIS A 132 6.60 -7.61 7.67
C HIS A 132 6.77 -9.14 7.66
N ARG A 133 6.92 -9.76 6.48
CA ARG A 133 7.18 -11.20 6.35
C ARG A 133 8.51 -11.61 6.98
N LYS A 134 9.58 -10.82 6.75
CA LYS A 134 10.92 -11.10 7.28
C LYS A 134 11.05 -10.78 8.77
N VAL A 135 10.57 -9.62 9.21
CA VAL A 135 10.69 -9.12 10.59
C VAL A 135 9.69 -9.85 11.48
N ILE A 136 8.43 -10.01 11.10
CA ILE A 136 7.41 -10.57 12.01
C ILE A 136 7.21 -12.07 11.74
N GLN A 137 6.79 -12.42 10.52
CA GLN A 137 6.28 -13.77 10.27
C GLN A 137 7.33 -14.88 10.40
N GLN A 138 8.56 -14.66 9.91
CA GLN A 138 9.63 -15.66 9.97
C GLN A 138 10.01 -16.12 11.39
N ARG A 139 9.65 -15.35 12.43
CA ARG A 139 10.03 -15.67 13.81
C ARG A 139 8.89 -15.79 14.78
N LEU A 140 7.78 -15.11 14.50
CA LEU A 140 6.63 -15.02 15.40
C LEU A 140 5.46 -15.90 14.94
N LYS A 141 5.52 -16.48 13.73
CA LYS A 141 4.46 -17.33 13.15
C LYS A 141 4.93 -18.76 12.87
N LEU A 142 5.88 -19.29 13.66
CA LEU A 142 6.32 -20.69 13.53
C LEU A 142 5.43 -21.63 14.37
N SER A 143 5.38 -22.90 13.98
CA SER A 143 4.55 -23.91 14.65
C SER A 143 4.88 -24.02 16.14
N GLY A 144 3.84 -24.12 16.98
CA GLY A 144 3.95 -24.27 18.43
C GLY A 144 4.24 -22.98 19.22
N GLN A 145 4.41 -21.84 18.57
CA GLN A 145 4.67 -20.57 19.27
C GLN A 145 3.39 -19.96 19.84
N ARG A 146 3.47 -19.50 21.10
CA ARG A 146 2.44 -18.69 21.76
C ARG A 146 3.12 -17.50 22.42
N TRP A 147 2.55 -16.31 22.22
CA TRP A 147 3.11 -15.06 22.73
C TRP A 147 2.09 -14.36 23.61
N THR A 148 2.55 -13.82 24.73
CA THR A 148 1.81 -12.76 25.42
C THR A 148 2.02 -11.45 24.66
N MET A 149 1.12 -10.47 24.79
CA MET A 149 1.27 -9.17 24.12
C MET A 149 2.60 -8.48 24.45
N ALA A 150 3.00 -8.52 25.71
CA ALA A 150 4.29 -7.98 26.15
C ALA A 150 5.48 -8.73 25.52
N GLY A 151 5.43 -10.07 25.50
CA GLY A 151 6.48 -10.89 24.89
C GLY A 151 6.59 -10.71 23.37
N LEU A 152 5.44 -10.57 22.69
CA LEU A 152 5.37 -10.27 21.26
C LEU A 152 6.03 -8.92 20.97
N GLN A 153 5.64 -7.87 21.70
CA GLN A 153 6.16 -6.52 21.52
C GLN A 153 7.68 -6.49 21.74
N ALA A 154 8.17 -7.10 22.82
CA ALA A 154 9.61 -7.18 23.10
C ALA A 154 10.38 -7.85 21.95
N MET A 155 9.88 -8.98 21.44
CA MET A 155 10.52 -9.68 20.33
C MET A 155 10.50 -8.90 19.02
N VAL A 156 9.40 -8.21 18.72
CA VAL A 156 9.32 -7.32 17.55
C VAL A 156 10.35 -6.20 17.68
N THR A 157 10.44 -5.53 18.83
CA THR A 157 11.40 -4.45 19.07
C THR A 157 12.86 -4.91 18.87
N LEU A 158 13.25 -6.05 19.45
CA LEU A 158 14.58 -6.62 19.28
C LEU A 158 14.90 -6.92 17.80
N ARG A 159 13.90 -7.45 17.07
CA ARG A 159 14.06 -7.86 15.69
C ARG A 159 14.11 -6.67 14.72
N VAL A 160 13.36 -5.61 15.00
CA VAL A 160 13.47 -4.33 14.30
C VAL A 160 14.88 -3.76 14.48
N ALA A 161 15.36 -3.65 15.73
CA ALA A 161 16.71 -3.13 16.02
C ALA A 161 17.82 -3.95 15.35
N TYR A 162 17.69 -5.28 15.31
CA TYR A 162 18.65 -6.14 14.61
C TYR A 162 18.66 -5.91 13.09
N LEU A 163 17.47 -5.84 12.47
CA LEU A 163 17.34 -5.73 11.01
C LEU A 163 17.55 -4.31 10.47
N SER A 164 17.36 -3.27 11.30
CA SER A 164 17.67 -1.88 10.96
C SER A 164 19.16 -1.54 11.13
N GLY A 165 19.96 -2.45 11.69
CA GLY A 165 21.38 -2.20 12.01
C GLY A 165 21.59 -1.40 13.30
N GLU A 166 20.52 -1.13 14.07
CA GLU A 166 20.56 -0.40 15.34
C GLU A 166 20.86 -1.28 16.55
N TRP A 167 21.35 -2.51 16.33
CA TRP A 167 21.74 -3.42 17.40
C TRP A 167 22.75 -2.81 18.40
N PRO A 168 23.77 -2.03 17.98
CA PRO A 168 24.69 -1.40 18.91
C PRO A 168 24.00 -0.42 19.89
N LEU A 169 23.01 0.34 19.41
CA LEU A 169 22.24 1.29 20.23
C LEU A 169 21.49 0.56 21.35
N LEU A 170 20.87 -0.59 21.02
CA LEU A 170 20.16 -1.42 21.97
C LEU A 170 21.10 -2.00 23.05
N ILE A 171 22.27 -2.48 22.66
CA ILE A 171 23.29 -2.99 23.60
C ILE A 171 23.73 -1.88 24.57
N ASP A 172 23.93 -0.67 24.06
CA ASP A 172 24.29 0.49 24.89
C ASP A 172 23.18 0.87 25.87
N LEU A 173 21.91 0.80 25.46
CA LEU A 173 20.76 1.05 26.33
C LEU A 173 20.66 0.01 27.45
N ILE A 174 20.86 -1.28 27.14
CA ILE A 174 20.82 -2.36 28.13
C ILE A 174 21.94 -2.18 29.16
N LYS A 175 23.17 -1.88 28.69
CA LYS A 175 24.32 -1.64 29.58
C LYS A 175 24.13 -0.45 30.52
N LYS A 176 23.38 0.57 30.11
CA LYS A 176 23.05 1.74 30.94
C LYS A 176 21.91 1.50 31.93
N ALA A 177 21.06 0.50 31.67
CA ALA A 177 19.96 0.09 32.53
C ALA A 177 20.33 -1.04 33.52
N SER A 178 21.57 -1.56 33.40
CA SER A 178 22.18 -2.57 34.28
C SER A 178 22.97 -1.89 35.39
#